data_AF-A0A1F3D8A1-F1
#
_entry.id   AF-A0A1F3D8A1-F1
#
_cell.length_a   1.000
_cell.length_b   1.000
_cell.length_c   1.000
_cell.angle_alpha   90.00
_cell.angle_beta   90.00
_cell.angle_gamma   90.00
#
_symmetry.space_group_name_H-M   'P 1'
#
loop_
_entity.id
_entity.type
_entity.pdbx_description
1 polymer ?
#
loop_
_entity_poly.entity_id
_entity_poly.type
_entity_poly.pdbx_seq_one_letter_code
_entity_poly.pdbx_strand_id
1 'polypeptide(L)'
;MSTKNENKDKLNFALGTENYKLLAIGFAIIVVGFILMLGGKSDNPNVFSEDIFSFRRITLAPLVVLAGFIFEIWAIMKKPKEK
;
A
#
# COMPACT_ATOMS: atom_id res chain seq x y z
N MET A 1 -23.22 -39.98 -23.74
CA MET A 1 -22.86 -39.45 -22.41
C MET A 1 -21.82 -38.37 -22.65
N SER A 2 -22.24 -37.10 -22.79
CA SER A 2 -21.33 -36.00 -23.11
C SER A 2 -20.53 -35.63 -21.86
N THR A 3 -19.24 -35.91 -21.90
CA THR A 3 -18.25 -35.47 -20.91
C THR A 3 -18.27 -33.96 -20.83
N LYS A 4 -18.79 -33.44 -19.71
CA LYS A 4 -18.77 -32.03 -19.35
C LYS A 4 -17.30 -31.63 -19.16
N ASN A 5 -16.72 -30.97 -20.16
CA ASN A 5 -15.42 -30.33 -20.04
C ASN A 5 -15.57 -29.15 -19.08
N GLU A 6 -15.32 -29.39 -17.80
CA GLU A 6 -15.06 -28.33 -16.83
C GLU A 6 -13.73 -27.67 -17.20
N ASN A 7 -13.78 -26.75 -18.16
CA ASN A 7 -12.81 -25.67 -18.20
C ASN A 7 -12.97 -24.91 -16.89
N LYS A 8 -12.18 -25.31 -15.89
CA LYS A 8 -11.83 -24.42 -14.79
C LYS A 8 -11.22 -23.22 -15.46
N ASP A 9 -12.02 -22.18 -15.65
CA ASP A 9 -11.58 -20.86 -16.05
C ASP A 9 -10.38 -20.55 -15.16
N LYS A 10 -9.18 -20.75 -15.72
CA LYS A 10 -7.95 -20.37 -15.06
C LYS A 10 -8.10 -18.88 -14.98
N LEU A 11 -8.53 -18.38 -13.82
CA LEU A 11 -8.54 -16.96 -13.52
C LEU A 11 -7.13 -16.50 -13.87
N ASN A 12 -6.99 -15.87 -15.03
CA ASN A 12 -5.72 -15.40 -15.55
C ASN A 12 -5.42 -14.16 -14.71
N PHE A 13 -4.99 -14.40 -13.48
CA PHE A 13 -4.55 -13.35 -12.59
C PHE A 13 -3.39 -12.66 -13.29
N ALA A 14 -3.55 -11.36 -13.57
CA ALA A 14 -2.52 -10.54 -14.19
C ALA A 14 -1.23 -10.48 -13.34
N LEU A 15 -1.31 -10.88 -12.07
CA LEU A 15 -0.24 -10.88 -11.10
C LEU A 15 -0.11 -12.27 -10.48
N GLY A 16 1.11 -12.78 -10.36
CA GLY A 16 1.35 -14.05 -9.66
C GLY A 16 1.10 -13.94 -8.16
N THR A 17 0.94 -15.07 -7.49
CA THR A 17 0.70 -15.13 -6.04
C THR A 17 1.81 -14.49 -5.20
N GLU A 18 3.05 -14.47 -5.69
CA GLU A 18 4.17 -13.79 -5.01
C GLU A 18 4.00 -12.27 -5.04
N ASN A 19 3.58 -11.71 -6.19
CA ASN A 19 3.30 -10.28 -6.35
C ASN A 19 2.20 -9.81 -5.42
N TYR A 20 1.17 -10.63 -5.22
CA TYR A 20 0.07 -10.28 -4.33
C TYR A 20 0.54 -10.10 -2.87
N LYS A 21 1.52 -10.92 -2.43
CA LYS A 21 2.15 -10.74 -1.11
C LYS A 21 2.95 -9.45 -1.03
N LEU A 22 3.71 -9.12 -2.08
CA LEU A 22 4.48 -7.87 -2.15
C LEU A 22 3.56 -6.65 -2.16
N LEU A 23 2.46 -6.69 -2.90
CA LEU A 23 1.44 -5.66 -2.89
C LEU A 23 0.85 -5.46 -1.49
N ALA A 24 0.47 -6.54 -0.80
CA ALA A 24 -0.05 -6.44 0.56
C ALA A 24 0.95 -5.80 1.54
N ILE A 25 2.25 -6.09 1.38
CA ILE A 25 3.32 -5.45 2.17
C ILE A 25 3.42 -3.95 1.82
N GLY A 26 3.41 -3.61 0.52
CA GLY A 26 3.45 -2.21 0.06
C GLY A 26 2.28 -1.40 0.59
N PHE A 27 1.08 -1.97 0.49
CA PHE A 27 -0.15 -1.40 1.03
C PHE A 27 -0.04 -1.14 2.54
N ALA A 28 0.48 -2.10 3.31
CA ALA A 28 0.70 -1.92 4.74
C ALA A 28 1.66 -0.75 5.05
N ILE A 29 2.73 -0.58 4.26
CA ILE A 29 3.67 0.54 4.40
C ILE A 29 2.96 1.88 4.16
N ILE A 30 2.13 1.96 3.11
CA ILE A 30 1.34 3.16 2.79
C ILE A 30 0.39 3.49 3.94
N VAL A 31 -0.34 2.50 4.47
CA VAL A 31 -1.24 2.66 5.61
C VAL A 31 -0.49 3.17 6.84
N VAL A 32 0.69 2.62 7.15
CA VAL A 32 1.54 3.12 8.24
C VAL A 32 1.97 4.57 8.01
N GLY A 33 2.32 4.93 6.78
CA GLY A 33 2.63 6.31 6.40
C GLY A 33 1.48 7.28 6.68
N PHE A 34 0.24 6.90 6.34
CA PHE A 34 -0.94 7.69 6.67
C PHE A 34 -1.22 7.74 8.18
N ILE A 35 -1.03 6.65 8.91
CA ILE A 35 -1.16 6.63 10.37
C ILE A 35 -0.16 7.61 11.02
N LEU A 36 1.07 7.70 10.50
CA LEU A 36 2.06 8.66 10.99
C LEU A 36 1.66 10.12 10.76
N MET A 37 0.79 10.41 9.78
CA MET A 37 0.22 11.75 9.57
C MET A 37 -0.86 12.09 10.59
N LEU A 38 -1.46 11.10 11.26
CA LEU A 38 -2.53 11.35 12.24
C LEU A 38 -2.00 12.13 13.46
N GLY A 39 -2.88 12.97 14.02
CA GLY A 39 -2.59 13.83 15.16
C GLY A 39 -2.19 15.26 14.78
N GLY A 40 -1.84 16.07 15.78
CA GLY A 40 -1.66 17.52 15.62
C GLY A 40 -2.99 18.28 15.68
N LYS A 41 -4.10 17.57 15.93
CA LYS A 41 -5.37 18.21 16.26
C LYS A 41 -5.20 19.01 17.54
N SER A 42 -5.49 20.31 17.47
CA SER A 42 -5.57 21.15 18.67
C SER A 42 -6.82 20.76 19.48
N ASP A 43 -6.67 20.56 20.78
CA ASP A 43 -7.79 20.31 21.70
C ASP A 43 -8.69 21.55 21.84
N ASN A 44 -8.16 22.74 21.54
CA ASN A 44 -8.90 23.99 21.55
C ASN A 44 -8.80 24.68 20.17
N PRO A 45 -9.90 24.80 19.41
CA PRO A 45 -9.87 25.36 18.05
C PRO A 45 -9.40 26.83 17.99
N ASN A 46 -9.36 27.53 19.13
CA ASN A 46 -8.87 28.90 19.23
C ASN A 46 -7.36 29.00 19.49
N VAL A 47 -6.66 27.87 19.67
CA VAL A 47 -5.22 27.80 19.93
C VAL A 47 -4.56 27.03 18.79
N PHE A 48 -3.61 27.66 18.13
CA PHE A 48 -2.82 27.03 17.09
C PHE A 48 -1.86 25.99 17.71
N SER A 49 -1.88 24.75 17.22
CA SER A 49 -1.00 23.68 17.70
C SER A 49 0.23 23.57 16.80
N GLU A 50 1.41 23.91 17.31
CA GLU A 50 2.68 23.77 16.58
C GLU A 50 3.03 22.31 16.27
N ASP A 51 2.41 21.35 16.96
CA ASP A 51 2.58 19.93 16.73
C ASP A 51 2.17 19.50 15.31
N ILE A 52 1.33 20.28 14.63
CA ILE A 52 0.98 20.09 13.22
C ILE A 52 2.23 20.20 12.34
N PHE A 53 3.16 21.08 12.71
CA PHE A 53 4.43 21.31 12.00
C PHE A 53 5.55 20.36 12.40
N SER A 54 5.25 19.27 13.11
CA SER A 54 6.24 18.25 13.43
C SER A 54 6.90 17.71 12.16
N PHE A 55 8.24 17.71 12.13
CA PHE A 55 9.05 17.12 11.05
C PHE A 55 8.61 15.69 10.71
N ARG A 56 8.17 14.92 11.72
CA ARG A 56 7.64 13.57 11.54
C ARG A 56 6.44 13.54 10.60
N ARG A 57 5.52 14.50 10.73
CA ARG A 57 4.27 14.57 9.96
C ARG A 57 4.43 15.21 8.60
N ILE A 58 5.24 16.27 8.49
CA ILE A 58 5.38 17.02 7.24
C ILE A 58 6.38 16.37 6.29
N THR A 59 7.44 15.76 6.81
CA THR A 59 8.53 15.25 5.97
C THR A 59 8.56 13.73 5.98
N LEU A 60 8.66 13.14 7.17
CA LEU A 60 8.86 11.70 7.34
C LEU A 60 7.64 10.89 6.85
N ALA A 61 6.43 11.29 7.25
CA ALA A 61 5.23 10.57 6.87
C ALA A 61 4.95 10.60 5.33
N PRO A 62 5.02 11.75 4.63
CA PRO A 62 4.88 11.77 3.17
C PRO A 62 5.99 11.00 2.46
N LEU A 63 7.22 11.03 2.98
CA LEU A 63 8.33 10.24 2.43
C LEU A 63 8.06 8.73 2.53
N VAL A 64 7.52 8.26 3.66
CA VAL A 64 7.15 6.86 3.86
C VAL A 64 6.03 6.45 2.89
N VAL A 65 5.00 7.29 2.74
CA VAL A 65 3.92 7.05 1.76
C VAL A 65 4.47 6.98 0.34
N LEU A 66 5.35 7.91 -0.05
CA LEU A 66 5.98 7.93 -1.37
C LEU A 66 6.81 6.67 -1.61
N ALA A 67 7.62 6.26 -0.63
CA ALA A 67 8.39 5.02 -0.71
C ALA A 67 7.48 3.79 -0.85
N GLY A 68 6.34 3.78 -0.14
CA GLY A 68 5.31 2.75 -0.28
C GLY A 68 4.74 2.66 -1.70
N PHE A 69 4.41 3.79 -2.32
CA PHE A 69 3.95 3.81 -3.71
C PHE A 69 5.01 3.35 -4.70
N ILE A 70 6.26 3.79 -4.55
CA ILE A 70 7.38 3.32 -5.39
C ILE A 70 7.54 1.79 -5.27
N PHE A 71 7.44 1.28 -4.04
CA PHE A 71 7.50 -0.15 -3.77
C PHE A 71 6.34 -0.92 -4.40
N GLU A 72 5.11 -0.40 -4.34
CA GLU A 72 3.97 -1.03 -5.03
C GLU A 72 4.15 -1.05 -6.54
N ILE A 73 4.59 0.06 -7.15
CA ILE A 73 4.87 0.10 -8.59
C ILE A 73 5.89 -0.98 -8.96
N TRP A 74 6.97 -1.10 -8.19
CA TRP A 74 7.96 -2.16 -8.39
C TRP A 74 7.38 -3.56 -8.18
N ALA A 75 6.55 -3.76 -7.17
CA ALA A 75 5.89 -5.04 -6.88
C ALA A 75 4.93 -5.47 -7.99
N ILE A 76 4.23 -4.53 -8.63
CA ILE A 76 3.37 -4.78 -9.80
C ILE A 76 4.22 -5.13 -11.02
N MET A 77 5.29 -4.38 -11.27
CA MET A 77 6.17 -4.59 -12.43
C MET A 77 7.02 -5.86 -12.32
N LYS A 78 7.30 -6.35 -11.11
CA LYS A 78 8.09 -7.56 -10.89
C LYS A 78 7.39 -8.73 -11.56
N LYS A 79 7.89 -9.24 -12.69
CA LYS A 79 7.23 -10.40 -13.34
C LYS A 79 7.22 -11.59 -12.38
N PRO A 80 6.08 -12.30 -12.24
CA PRO A 80 6.05 -13.51 -11.44
C PRO A 80 7.07 -14.50 -12.02
N LYS A 81 7.92 -15.05 -11.15
CA LYS A 81 8.84 -16.11 -11.54
C LYS A 81 7.98 -17.33 -11.87
N GLU A 82 7.85 -17.65 -13.15
CA GLU A 82 7.31 -18.95 -13.55
C GLU A 82 8.20 -20.01 -12.89
N LYS A 83 7.59 -20.85 -12.07
CA LYS A 83 8.18 -22.10 -11.61
C LYS A 83 7.77 -23.20 -12.57
#